data_AF-A0AAV5VAJ3-F1
#
_entry.id   AF-A0AAV5VAJ3-F1
#
_cell.length_a   1.000
_cell.length_b   1.000
_cell.length_c   1.000
_cell.angle_alpha   90.00
_cell.angle_beta   90.00
_cell.angle_gamma   90.00
#
_symmetry.space_group_name_H-M   'P 1'
#
loop_
_entity.id
_entity.type
_entity.pdbx_description
1 polymer ?
#
loop_
_entity_poly.entity_id
_entity_poly.type
_entity_poly.pdbx_seq_one_letter_code
_entity_poly.pdbx_strand_id
1 'polypeptide(L)'
;GTIISQRWILSAAHCFEEFVSITVFSLCTPQILIEELQPVISVMKAVFNHPNYTDDINDIALVKLREQLKFDESVSPVCLPNRNQPIPDDGLAIIVGF
;
A
#
# COMPACT_ATOMS: atom_id res chain seq x y z
N GLY A 1 1.98 -3.16 -0.27
CA GLY A 1 1.29 -1.85 -0.37
C GLY A 1 1.63 -0.98 0.81
N THR A 2 1.47 0.33 0.70
CA THR A 2 1.96 1.34 1.65
C THR A 2 0.87 2.35 1.99
N ILE A 3 0.66 2.66 3.27
CA ILE A 3 -0.32 3.64 3.71
C ILE A 3 0.20 5.05 3.38
N ILE A 4 -0.58 5.84 2.63
CA ILE A 4 -0.24 7.24 2.29
C ILE A 4 -1.24 8.24 2.87
N SER A 5 -2.41 7.77 3.33
CA SER A 5 -3.37 8.56 4.12
C SER A 5 -4.38 7.65 4.80
N GLN A 6 -5.29 8.24 5.60
CA GLN A 6 -6.34 7.49 6.31
C GLN A 6 -7.27 6.68 5.39
N ARG A 7 -7.36 7.01 4.09
CA ARG A 7 -8.26 6.33 3.14
C ARG A 7 -7.55 5.75 1.92
N TRP A 8 -6.23 5.87 1.83
CA TRP A 8 -5.50 5.53 0.62
C TRP A 8 -4.24 4.72 0.92
N ILE A 9 -4.12 3.61 0.19
CA ILE A 9 -2.92 2.77 0.13
C ILE A 9 -2.36 2.89 -1.30
N LEU A 10 -1.04 3.06 -1.39
CA LEU A 10 -0.28 2.98 -2.63
C LEU A 10 0.20 1.54 -2.84
N SER A 11 0.11 1.04 -4.06
CA SER A 11 0.61 -0.30 -4.42
C SER A 11 1.06 -0.31 -5.88
N ALA A 12 1.61 -1.44 -6.34
CA ALA A 12 1.79 -1.72 -7.75
C ALA A 12 0.44 -2.01 -8.44
N ALA A 13 0.36 -1.72 -9.74
CA ALA A 13 -0.84 -1.94 -10.55
C ALA A 13 -0.99 -3.40 -10.97
N HIS A 14 0.11 -4.10 -11.29
CA HIS A 14 0.09 -5.51 -11.70
C HIS A 14 -0.54 -6.43 -10.65
N CYS A 15 -0.49 -6.03 -9.36
CA CYS A 15 -1.12 -6.75 -8.26
C CYS A 15 -2.64 -6.91 -8.43
N PHE A 16 -3.28 -6.13 -9.31
CA PHE A 16 -4.73 -6.05 -9.46
C PHE A 16 -5.22 -6.42 -10.86
N GLU A 17 -4.37 -6.95 -11.74
CA GLU A 17 -4.81 -7.42 -13.06
C GLU A 17 -5.70 -8.67 -12.97
N GLU A 18 -5.43 -9.57 -12.02
CA GLU A 18 -6.14 -10.86 -11.89
C GLU A 18 -7.03 -10.97 -10.63
N PHE A 19 -7.00 -9.99 -9.71
CA PHE A 19 -7.66 -10.10 -8.40
C PHE A 19 -8.78 -9.08 -8.19
N VAL A 20 -9.97 -9.57 -7.80
CA VAL A 20 -11.18 -8.75 -7.52
C VAL A 20 -11.32 -8.36 -6.03
N SER A 21 -10.52 -8.93 -5.13
CA SER A 21 -10.60 -8.62 -3.69
C SER A 21 -9.25 -8.65 -3.00
N ILE A 22 -8.87 -7.54 -2.35
CA ILE A 22 -7.69 -7.44 -1.49
C ILE A 22 -8.14 -7.36 -0.04
N THR A 23 -7.58 -8.22 0.80
CA THR A 23 -7.66 -8.08 2.26
C THR A 23 -6.41 -7.36 2.76
N VAL A 24 -6.60 -6.19 3.38
CA VAL A 24 -5.51 -5.46 4.01
C VAL A 24 -5.42 -5.93 5.46
N PHE A 25 -4.28 -6.50 5.83
CA PHE A 25 -3.99 -6.85 7.21
C PHE A 25 -3.18 -5.73 7.86
N SER A 26 -3.56 -5.33 9.08
CA SER A 26 -2.70 -4.49 9.91
C SER A 26 -1.68 -5.40 10.58
N LEU A 27 -0.42 -5.29 10.17
CA LEU A 27 0.69 -6.01 10.78
C LEU A 27 1.09 -5.28 12.05
N CYS A 28 0.53 -5.68 13.19
CA CYS A 28 0.81 -5.02 14.46
C CYS A 28 2.12 -5.49 15.13
N THR A 29 2.79 -6.53 14.63
CA THR A 29 4.07 -7.01 15.19
C THR A 29 4.88 -7.83 14.17
N PRO A 30 6.22 -7.89 14.28
CA PRO A 30 7.10 -8.65 13.39
C PRO A 30 6.97 -10.18 13.49
N GLN A 31 5.99 -10.71 14.24
CA GLN A 31 5.99 -12.09 14.69
C GLN A 31 4.57 -12.66 14.86
N ILE A 32 3.69 -12.45 13.88
CA ILE A 32 2.35 -13.04 13.88
C ILE A 32 2.15 -13.86 12.60
N LEU A 33 1.70 -15.12 12.77
CA LEU A 33 1.20 -15.93 11.66
C LEU A 33 -0.05 -15.28 11.07
N ILE A 34 -0.17 -15.25 9.75
CA ILE A 34 -1.29 -14.64 9.01
C ILE A 34 -2.67 -15.11 9.52
N GLU A 35 -2.75 -16.34 10.05
CA GLU A 35 -3.97 -16.95 10.60
C GLU A 35 -4.50 -16.30 11.88
N GLU A 36 -3.67 -15.58 12.64
CA GLU A 36 -4.07 -14.90 13.89
C GLU A 36 -4.44 -13.42 13.66
N LEU A 37 -4.29 -12.91 12.43
CA LEU A 37 -4.61 -11.53 12.09
C LEU A 37 -6.12 -11.34 12.05
N GLN A 38 -6.66 -10.65 13.06
CA GLN A 38 -8.03 -10.13 12.98
C GLN A 38 -8.09 -9.12 11.82
N PRO A 39 -9.00 -9.28 10.83
CA PRO A 39 -9.13 -8.33 9.75
C PRO A 39 -9.60 -6.99 10.34
N VAL A 40 -8.68 -6.01 10.39
CA VAL A 40 -8.98 -4.70 11.00
C VAL A 40 -10.03 -3.93 10.19
N ILE A 41 -10.12 -4.15 8.87
CA ILE A 41 -11.07 -3.46 7.99
C ILE A 41 -11.55 -4.38 6.86
N SER A 42 -12.88 -4.44 6.66
CA SER A 42 -13.47 -5.04 5.46
C SER A 42 -13.18 -4.17 4.22
N VAL A 43 -12.16 -4.64 3.49
CA VAL A 43 -12.02 -4.78 2.03
C VAL A 43 -12.28 -3.52 1.20
N MET A 44 -11.21 -2.88 0.72
CA MET A 44 -11.15 -2.03 -0.49
C MET A 44 -12.48 -1.55 -1.12
N LYS A 45 -12.67 -0.23 -1.18
CA LYS A 45 -13.77 0.41 -1.93
C LYS A 45 -13.55 0.36 -3.44
N ALA A 46 -12.33 0.64 -3.90
CA ALA A 46 -11.97 0.68 -5.31
C ALA A 46 -10.45 0.65 -5.50
N VAL A 47 -10.01 0.19 -6.67
CA VAL A 47 -8.63 0.33 -7.17
C VAL A 47 -8.63 1.33 -8.32
N PHE A 48 -7.58 2.14 -8.38
CA PHE A 48 -7.30 3.06 -9.47
C PHE A 48 -5.88 2.81 -9.97
N ASN A 49 -5.74 2.02 -11.03
CA ASN A 49 -4.47 1.85 -11.72
C ASN A 49 -4.09 3.16 -12.43
N HIS A 50 -2.79 3.40 -12.61
CA HIS A 50 -2.34 4.51 -13.41
C HIS A 50 -2.94 4.43 -14.83
N PRO A 51 -3.49 5.52 -15.40
CA PRO A 51 -4.21 5.48 -16.67
C PRO A 51 -3.34 5.03 -17.87
N ASN A 52 -2.02 5.20 -17.75
CA ASN A 52 -1.03 4.78 -18.75
C ASN A 52 -0.22 3.56 -18.29
N TYR A 53 -0.78 2.73 -17.41
CA TYR A 53 -0.13 1.49 -16.97
C TYR A 53 -0.03 0.49 -18.13
N THR A 54 1.16 -0.09 -18.34
CA THR A 54 1.41 -1.19 -19.28
C THR A 54 2.56 -2.04 -18.72
N ASP A 55 2.33 -3.33 -18.43
CA ASP A 55 3.31 -4.30 -17.90
C ASP A 55 4.26 -3.71 -16.83
N ASP A 56 5.39 -3.12 -17.23
CA ASP A 56 6.42 -2.53 -16.36
C ASP A 56 6.36 -0.99 -16.24
N ILE A 57 5.63 -0.31 -17.12
CA ILE A 57 5.56 1.15 -17.20
C ILE A 57 4.39 1.65 -16.37
N ASN A 58 4.65 2.61 -15.48
CA ASN A 58 3.66 3.19 -14.57
C ASN A 58 2.94 2.12 -13.72
N ASP A 59 3.68 1.11 -13.26
CA ASP A 59 3.19 0.05 -12.38
C ASP A 59 2.88 0.57 -10.96
N ILE A 60 1.82 1.37 -10.89
CA ILE A 60 1.39 2.07 -9.69
C ILE A 60 -0.14 2.19 -9.66
N ALA A 61 -0.71 1.95 -8.49
CA ALA A 61 -2.14 1.99 -8.25
C ALA A 61 -2.47 2.57 -6.87
N LEU A 62 -3.63 3.22 -6.80
CA LEU A 62 -4.23 3.69 -5.57
C LEU A 62 -5.39 2.78 -5.16
N VAL A 63 -5.33 2.31 -3.92
CA VAL A 63 -6.40 1.52 -3.30
C VAL A 63 -7.15 2.42 -2.33
N LYS A 64 -8.44 2.63 -2.60
CA LYS A 64 -9.34 3.39 -1.73
C LYS A 64 -9.94 2.48 -0.69
N LEU A 65 -9.87 2.84 0.58
CA LEU A 65 -10.49 2.08 1.66
C LEU A 65 -11.97 2.47 1.83
N ARG A 66 -12.81 1.49 2.21
CA ARG A 66 -14.22 1.74 2.57
C ARG A 66 -14.31 2.60 3.83
N GLU A 67 -13.53 2.23 4.83
CA GLU A 67 -13.43 2.94 6.12
C GLU A 67 -12.10 3.65 6.27
N GLN A 68 -12.04 4.60 7.22
CA GLN A 68 -10.79 5.31 7.53
C GLN A 68 -9.96 4.47 8.47
N LEU A 69 -8.66 4.38 8.19
CA LEU A 69 -7.69 3.91 9.17
C LEU A 69 -7.69 4.86 10.36
N LYS A 70 -7.70 4.28 11.56
CA LYS A 70 -7.35 5.00 12.78
C LYS A 70 -5.83 4.94 12.90
N PHE A 71 -5.21 6.11 12.93
CA PHE A 71 -3.76 6.17 13.13
C PHE A 71 -3.43 6.06 14.62
N ASP A 72 -2.34 5.36 14.89
CA ASP A 72 -1.77 5.16 16.21
C ASP A 72 -0.26 4.94 16.10
N GLU A 73 0.38 4.44 17.17
CA GLU A 73 1.83 4.19 17.20
C GLU A 73 2.30 3.11 16.21
N SER A 74 1.40 2.23 15.78
CA SER A 74 1.67 1.13 14.86
C SER A 74 1.15 1.38 13.43
N VAL A 75 0.13 2.22 13.28
CA VAL A 75 -0.51 2.53 11.99
C VAL A 75 -0.35 4.01 11.68
N SER A 76 0.50 4.33 10.70
CA SER A 76 0.72 5.71 10.25
C SER A 76 1.05 5.76 8.75
N PRO A 77 0.85 6.92 8.09
CA PRO A 77 1.18 7.07 6.68
C PRO A 77 2.67 7.37 6.49
N VAL A 78 3.22 6.96 5.35
CA VAL A 78 4.54 7.41 4.92
C VAL A 78 4.47 8.80 4.26
N CYS A 79 5.57 9.54 4.29
CA CYS A 79 5.74 10.72 3.46
C CYS A 79 6.01 10.31 2.01
N LEU A 80 5.40 11.03 1.06
CA LEU A 80 5.73 10.89 -0.36
C LEU A 80 6.91 11.81 -0.73
N PRO A 81 7.76 11.41 -1.69
CA PRO A 81 8.77 12.31 -2.22
C PRO A 81 8.13 13.51 -2.91
N ASN A 82 8.86 14.63 -2.92
CA ASN A 82 8.45 15.77 -3.72
C ASN A 82 8.59 15.44 -5.22
N ARG A 83 7.80 16.13 -6.05
CA ARG A 83 7.92 15.99 -7.51
C ARG A 83 9.35 16.33 -7.96
N ASN A 84 9.94 15.44 -8.75
CA ASN A 84 11.32 15.55 -9.24
C ASN A 84 12.38 15.62 -8.13
N GLN A 85 12.08 15.11 -6.94
CA GLN A 85 13.08 14.96 -5.89
C GLN A 85 14.21 14.05 -6.40
N PRO A 86 15.47 14.51 -6.39
CA PRO A 86 16.59 13.68 -6.81
C PRO A 86 16.77 12.50 -5.85
N ILE A 87 17.00 11.32 -6.41
CA ILE A 87 17.35 10.11 -5.66
C ILE A 87 18.86 9.93 -5.83
N PRO A 88 19.65 9.86 -4.73
CA PRO A 88 21.10 9.64 -4.83
C PRO A 88 21.41 8.25 -5.39
N ASP A 89 22.39 8.15 -6.29
CA ASP A 89 22.78 6.89 -6.94
C ASP A 89 23.23 5.82 -5.92
N ASP A 90 23.93 6.23 -4.86
CA ASP A 90 24.40 5.35 -3.77
C ASP A 90 23.55 5.51 -2.49
N GLY A 91 22.30 5.94 -2.63
CA GLY A 91 21.38 6.11 -1.52
C GLY A 91 21.00 4.76 -0.88
N LEU A 92 21.13 4.65 0.43
CA LEU A 92 20.61 3.48 1.15
C LEU A 92 19.07 3.51 1.17
N ALA A 93 18.46 2.39 0.75
CA ALA A 93 17.03 2.18 0.77
C ALA A 93 16.65 0.95 1.59
N ILE A 94 15.43 0.96 2.16
CA ILE A 94 14.87 -0.15 2.93
C ILE A 94 13.61 -0.63 2.21
N ILE A 95 13.52 -1.93 1.97
CA ILE A 95 12.36 -2.59 1.38
C ILE A 95 11.84 -3.59 2.41
N VAL A 96 10.53 -3.56 2.65
CA VAL A 96 9.83 -4.48 3.57
C VAL A 96 8.64 -5.08 2.85
N GLY A 97 8.43 -6.38 3.03
CA GLY A 97 7.38 -7.15 2.39
C GLY A 97 7.31 -8.57 2.95
N PHE A 98 6.27 -9.30 2.57
CA PHE A 98 6.06 -10.71 2.87
C PHE A 98 6.09 -11.51 1.58
#